data_AF-A0A2P4XQW1-F1
#
_entry.id   AF-A0A2P4XQW1-F1
#
_cell.length_a   1.000
_cell.length_b   1.000
_cell.length_c   1.000
_cell.angle_alpha   90.00
_cell.angle_beta   90.00
_cell.angle_gamma   90.00
#
_symmetry.space_group_name_H-M   'P 1'
#
loop_
_entity.id
_entity.type
_entity.pdbx_description
1 polymer ?
#
loop_
_entity_poly.entity_id
_entity_poly.type
_entity_poly.pdbx_seq_one_letter_code
_entity_poly.pdbx_strand_id
1 'polypeptide(L)'
;MVSMRSLQTLRRAAQVAVKSSSSRFEALQSLVPQARAFSQAHTPTQDVDPKDILRPEITKDAKPQLSLEQELPGLPQLKPASQLKPPQTEISVLPSGLRVISQETYGQAATLGIFIDAGSRFEDDDSVGVSHLLEHLGFKSTTSRSHAQLVHEIEDIGALTTSSCGREQIIYTI
;
A
#
# COMPACT_ATOMS: atom_id res chain seq x y z
N MET A 1 1.42 18.90 -37.56
CA MET A 1 2.90 18.84 -37.55
C MET A 1 3.39 19.53 -36.28
N VAL A 2 3.58 18.79 -35.18
CA VAL A 2 3.98 19.36 -33.87
C VAL A 2 5.48 19.64 -33.90
N SER A 3 5.85 20.89 -33.61
CA SER A 3 7.22 21.41 -33.70
C SER A 3 8.16 20.72 -32.70
N MET A 4 9.31 20.20 -33.18
CA MET A 4 10.32 19.51 -32.35
C MET A 4 10.83 20.31 -31.14
N ARG A 5 10.63 21.64 -31.13
CA ARG A 5 10.98 22.50 -29.98
C ARG A 5 10.02 22.32 -28.80
N SER A 6 8.75 21.96 -29.00
CA SER A 6 7.80 21.75 -27.89
C SER A 6 8.06 20.45 -27.13
N LEU A 7 8.54 19.41 -27.82
CA LEU A 7 8.87 18.12 -27.22
C LEU A 7 10.12 18.18 -26.33
N GLN A 8 11.12 19.00 -26.70
CA GLN A 8 12.31 19.18 -25.87
C GLN A 8 11.99 19.95 -24.57
N THR A 9 11.09 20.93 -24.62
CA THR A 9 10.67 21.69 -23.44
C THR A 9 9.84 20.83 -22.47
N LEU A 10 8.93 20.00 -23.00
CA LEU A 10 8.16 19.03 -22.19
C LEU A 10 9.07 17.99 -21.51
N ARG A 11 10.06 17.47 -22.23
CA ARG A 11 11.02 16.49 -21.68
C ARG A 11 11.88 17.10 -20.58
N ARG A 12 12.26 18.38 -20.71
CA ARG A 12 13.03 19.11 -19.70
C ARG A 12 12.18 19.45 -18.47
N ALA A 13 10.91 19.81 -18.64
CA ALA A 13 9.98 20.05 -17.54
C ALA A 13 9.69 18.77 -16.73
N ALA A 14 9.50 17.63 -17.41
CA ALA A 14 9.33 16.33 -16.76
C ALA A 14 10.57 15.91 -15.96
N GLN A 15 11.77 16.10 -16.51
CA GLN A 15 13.02 15.80 -15.80
C GLN A 15 13.25 16.71 -14.59
N VAL A 16 12.87 17.99 -14.66
CA VAL A 16 12.98 18.93 -13.53
C VAL A 16 11.95 18.60 -12.45
N ALA A 17 10.72 18.21 -12.80
CA ALA A 17 9.71 17.76 -11.85
C ALA A 17 10.16 16.49 -11.10
N VAL A 18 10.70 15.50 -11.82
CA VAL A 18 11.27 14.26 -11.25
C VAL A 18 12.48 14.55 -10.35
N LYS A 19 13.35 15.50 -10.71
CA LYS A 19 14.50 15.87 -9.85
C LYS A 19 14.07 16.61 -8.58
N SER A 20 13.04 17.45 -8.68
CA SER A 20 12.54 18.24 -7.54
C SER A 20 11.71 17.41 -6.54
N SER A 21 11.09 16.32 -7.01
CA SER A 21 10.42 15.35 -6.14
C SER A 21 11.41 14.41 -5.45
N SER A 22 12.52 14.04 -6.11
CA SER A 22 13.59 13.23 -5.52
C SER A 22 14.24 13.89 -4.30
N SER A 23 14.55 15.19 -4.37
CA SER A 23 15.20 15.90 -3.25
C SER A 23 14.26 16.12 -2.05
N ARG A 24 12.94 16.18 -2.28
CA ARG A 24 11.93 16.22 -1.21
C ARG A 24 11.70 14.85 -0.58
N PHE A 25 11.81 13.77 -1.35
CA PHE A 25 11.75 12.40 -0.82
C PHE A 25 12.96 12.07 0.07
N GLU A 26 14.18 12.47 -0.33
CA GLU A 26 15.39 12.26 0.48
C GLU A 26 15.33 13.03 1.81
N ALA A 27 14.80 14.26 1.80
CA ALA A 27 14.63 15.05 3.01
C ALA A 27 13.60 14.43 3.98
N LEU A 28 12.52 13.84 3.47
CA LEU A 28 11.50 13.15 4.28
C LEU A 28 12.01 11.81 4.83
N GLN A 29 12.92 11.13 4.13
CA GLN A 29 13.54 9.88 4.59
C GLN A 29 14.47 10.09 5.80
N SER A 30 15.07 11.28 5.93
CA SER A 30 15.94 11.63 7.06
C SER A 30 15.18 12.00 8.36
N LEU A 31 13.88 12.28 8.25
CA LEU A 31 13.01 12.69 9.36
C LEU A 31 12.18 11.55 9.96
N VAL A 32 12.27 10.34 9.39
CA VAL A 32 11.71 9.14 10.00
C VAL A 32 12.74 8.65 11.04
N PRO A 33 12.48 8.77 12.36
CA PRO A 33 13.33 8.09 13.33
C PRO A 33 13.32 6.62 12.95
N GLN A 34 14.50 6.03 12.73
CA GLN A 34 14.69 4.65 12.28
C GLN A 34 13.65 3.74 12.93
N ALA A 35 12.53 3.52 12.25
CA ALA A 35 11.54 2.56 12.65
C ALA A 35 12.30 1.25 12.47
N ARG A 36 12.74 0.66 13.58
CA ARG A 36 13.30 -0.68 13.56
C ARG A 36 12.26 -1.52 12.85
N ALA A 37 12.58 -1.92 11.63
CA ALA A 37 11.78 -2.86 10.88
C ALA A 37 11.54 -4.04 11.81
N PHE A 38 10.29 -4.29 12.15
CA PHE A 38 9.90 -5.49 12.91
C PHE A 38 10.30 -6.77 12.15
N SER A 39 10.65 -6.64 10.86
CA SER A 39 11.15 -7.69 9.98
C SER A 39 12.64 -7.48 9.64
N GLN A 40 13.52 -7.61 10.64
CA GLN A 40 14.90 -8.05 10.37
C GLN A 40 15.16 -9.35 11.13
N ALA A 41 14.35 -10.37 10.83
CA ALA A 41 14.73 -11.76 11.04
C ALA A 41 15.36 -12.29 9.73
N HIS A 42 16.46 -11.68 9.31
CA HIS A 42 17.36 -12.26 8.30
C HIS A 42 18.65 -12.74 8.99
N THR A 43 18.50 -13.30 10.18
CA THR A 43 19.52 -14.19 10.74
C THR A 43 19.41 -15.49 9.95
N PRO A 44 20.52 -16.08 9.44
CA PRO A 44 20.49 -17.42 8.88
C PRO A 44 19.77 -18.31 9.87
N THR A 45 18.75 -19.05 9.43
CA THR A 45 18.02 -20.01 10.26
C THR A 45 19.07 -20.94 10.85
N GLN A 46 19.41 -20.72 12.11
CA GLN A 46 20.33 -21.59 12.83
C GLN A 46 19.65 -22.96 12.82
N ASP A 47 20.37 -24.04 12.49
CA ASP A 47 19.81 -25.39 12.58
C ASP A 47 19.38 -25.61 14.05
N VAL A 48 18.09 -25.42 14.31
CA VAL A 48 17.53 -25.58 15.65
C VAL A 48 17.24 -27.06 15.81
N ASP A 49 17.94 -27.71 16.73
CA ASP A 49 17.71 -29.12 17.02
C ASP A 49 16.22 -29.34 17.36
N PRO A 50 15.52 -30.32 16.74
CA PRO A 50 14.07 -30.49 16.92
C PRO A 50 13.62 -30.69 18.38
N LYS A 51 14.56 -31.11 19.25
CA LYS A 51 14.34 -31.30 20.68
C LYS A 51 14.34 -29.98 21.46
N ASP A 52 15.01 -28.95 20.95
CA ASP A 52 15.14 -27.62 21.58
C ASP A 52 13.98 -26.69 21.16
N ILE A 53 13.29 -27.01 20.06
CA ILE A 53 12.07 -26.30 19.63
C ILE A 53 11.00 -26.29 20.73
N LEU A 54 10.88 -27.40 21.50
CA LEU A 54 9.90 -27.52 22.58
C LEU A 54 10.44 -27.10 23.96
N ARG A 55 11.74 -26.77 24.04
CA ARG A 55 12.42 -26.35 25.27
C ARG A 55 13.41 -25.24 24.94
N PRO A 56 12.95 -24.05 24.56
CA PRO A 56 13.85 -22.93 24.36
C PRO A 56 14.65 -22.71 25.65
N GLU A 57 15.98 -22.67 25.54
CA GLU A 57 16.85 -22.28 26.65
C GLU A 57 16.61 -20.79 26.96
N ILE A 58 15.62 -20.51 27.80
CA ILE A 58 15.37 -19.16 28.29
C ILE A 58 16.56 -18.81 29.18
N THR A 59 17.53 -18.07 28.61
CA THR A 59 18.68 -17.57 29.35
C THR A 59 18.14 -16.78 30.55
N LYS A 60 18.64 -17.04 31.76
CA LYS A 60 18.16 -16.40 33.00
C LYS A 60 18.33 -14.87 33.00
N ASP A 61 19.12 -14.36 32.06
CA ASP A 61 19.37 -12.94 31.80
C ASP A 61 18.40 -12.32 30.78
N ALA A 62 17.36 -13.05 30.36
CA ALA A 62 16.29 -12.51 29.54
C ALA A 62 15.66 -11.30 30.23
N LYS A 63 15.55 -10.18 29.50
CA LYS A 63 14.89 -8.98 30.01
C LYS A 63 13.49 -9.39 30.52
N PRO A 64 13.15 -9.08 31.78
CA PRO A 64 11.83 -9.43 32.30
C PRO A 64 10.78 -8.80 31.40
N GLN A 65 9.84 -9.62 30.94
CA GLN A 65 8.70 -9.14 30.18
C GLN A 65 7.93 -8.18 31.09
N LEU A 66 7.79 -6.93 30.64
CA LEU A 66 7.04 -5.92 31.39
C LEU A 66 5.59 -6.38 31.52
N SER A 67 5.00 -6.16 32.69
CA SER A 67 3.57 -6.46 32.93
C SER A 67 2.72 -5.66 31.94
N LEU A 68 1.68 -6.30 31.38
CA LEU A 68 0.70 -5.63 30.51
C LEU A 68 -0.10 -4.53 31.23
N GLU A 69 -0.10 -4.56 32.56
CA GLU A 69 -0.72 -3.57 33.43
C GLU A 69 0.08 -2.26 33.54
N GLN A 70 1.38 -2.29 33.20
CA GLN A 70 2.25 -1.14 33.27
C GLN A 70 2.41 -0.50 31.89
N GLU A 71 2.22 0.81 31.81
CA GLU A 71 2.49 1.56 30.58
C GLU A 71 3.95 1.43 30.17
N LEU A 72 4.18 1.22 28.87
CA LEU A 72 5.52 1.14 28.33
C LEU A 72 6.19 2.53 28.39
N PRO A 73 7.31 2.71 29.12
CA PRO A 73 7.94 4.02 29.24
C PRO A 73 8.49 4.49 27.89
N GLY A 74 8.33 5.78 27.61
CA GLY A 74 8.88 6.42 26.39
C GLY A 74 7.96 6.38 25.16
N LEU A 75 6.71 5.93 25.28
CA LEU A 75 5.73 6.08 24.22
C LEU A 75 5.23 7.53 24.11
N PRO A 76 4.96 8.03 22.89
CA PRO A 76 4.33 9.33 22.71
C PRO A 76 2.88 9.30 23.22
N GLN A 77 2.44 10.39 23.86
CA GLN A 77 1.03 10.54 24.23
C GLN A 77 0.17 10.76 22.98
N LEU A 78 -0.75 9.83 22.72
CA LEU A 78 -1.68 9.92 21.59
C LEU A 78 -2.84 10.86 21.92
N LYS A 79 -3.25 11.68 20.95
CA LYS A 79 -4.44 12.53 21.07
C LYS A 79 -5.68 11.77 20.61
N PRO A 80 -6.80 11.88 21.34
CA PRO A 80 -8.05 11.23 20.93
C PRO A 80 -8.64 11.90 19.68
N ALA A 81 -9.31 11.11 18.85
CA ALA A 81 -9.90 11.57 17.59
C ALA A 81 -10.93 12.70 17.76
N SER A 82 -11.56 12.83 18.92
CA SER A 82 -12.51 13.91 19.24
C SER A 82 -11.93 15.33 19.17
N GLN A 83 -10.60 15.45 19.22
CA GLN A 83 -9.90 16.74 19.14
C GLN A 83 -9.52 17.12 17.70
N LEU A 84 -9.80 16.26 16.72
CA LEU A 84 -9.43 16.46 15.32
C LEU A 84 -10.58 17.13 14.54
N LYS A 85 -10.22 17.87 13.48
CA LYS A 85 -11.22 18.47 12.61
C LYS A 85 -11.91 17.38 11.78
N PRO A 86 -13.23 17.45 11.57
CA PRO A 86 -13.91 16.51 10.67
C PRO A 86 -13.22 16.49 9.30
N PRO A 87 -12.95 15.31 8.75
CA PRO A 87 -12.25 15.22 7.48
C PRO A 87 -13.14 15.72 6.33
N GLN A 88 -12.50 16.34 5.34
CA GLN A 88 -13.16 16.81 4.13
C GLN A 88 -12.76 15.90 2.97
N THR A 89 -13.73 15.62 2.09
CA THR A 89 -13.49 14.89 0.85
C THR A 89 -12.98 15.86 -0.21
N GLU A 90 -11.79 15.62 -0.72
CA GLU A 90 -11.20 16.38 -1.81
C GLU A 90 -11.38 15.61 -3.12
N ILE A 91 -11.80 16.32 -4.16
CA ILE A 91 -12.00 15.77 -5.50
C ILE A 91 -11.14 16.58 -6.46
N SER A 92 -10.25 15.90 -7.18
CA SER A 92 -9.45 16.48 -8.24
C SER A 92 -9.64 15.72 -9.54
N VAL A 93 -9.54 16.44 -10.67
CA VAL A 93 -9.64 15.86 -12.00
C VAL A 93 -8.33 16.10 -12.73
N LEU A 94 -7.67 15.01 -13.12
CA LEU A 94 -6.43 15.09 -13.87
C LEU A 94 -6.69 15.55 -15.31
N PRO A 95 -5.68 16.08 -16.02
CA PRO A 95 -5.82 16.44 -17.44
C PRO A 95 -6.24 15.28 -18.36
N SER A 96 -6.04 14.02 -17.91
CA SER A 96 -6.51 12.81 -18.59
C SER A 96 -8.01 12.55 -18.44
N GLY A 97 -8.71 13.28 -17.58
CA GLY A 97 -10.10 13.04 -17.20
C GLY A 97 -10.27 12.08 -16.01
N LEU A 98 -9.20 11.49 -15.49
CA LEU A 98 -9.28 10.63 -14.31
C LEU A 98 -9.63 11.46 -13.06
N ARG A 99 -10.63 10.99 -12.32
CA ARG A 99 -11.05 11.60 -11.04
C ARG A 99 -10.31 10.92 -9.90
N VAL A 100 -9.67 11.73 -9.05
CA VAL A 100 -9.02 11.27 -7.82
C VAL A 100 -9.78 11.85 -6.65
N ILE A 101 -10.27 10.97 -5.79
CA ILE A 101 -11.04 11.31 -4.58
C ILE A 101 -10.21 10.86 -3.39
N SER A 102 -9.93 11.78 -2.47
CA SER A 102 -9.19 11.51 -1.25
C SER A 102 -9.89 12.09 -0.04
N GLN A 103 -9.88 11.36 1.06
CA GLN A 103 -10.45 11.82 2.32
C GLN A 103 -9.56 11.33 3.47
N GLU A 104 -9.15 12.26 4.32
CA GLU A 104 -8.45 11.92 5.56
C GLU A 104 -9.38 11.14 6.50
N THR A 105 -8.87 10.16 7.24
CA THR A 105 -9.66 9.41 8.23
C THR A 105 -9.06 9.48 9.63
N TYR A 106 -7.84 10.00 9.76
CA TYR A 106 -7.00 10.00 10.95
C TYR A 106 -6.78 8.60 11.54
N GLY A 107 -7.03 7.56 10.74
CA GLY A 107 -6.82 6.17 11.09
C GLY A 107 -5.38 5.74 10.86
N GLN A 108 -5.02 4.58 11.42
CA GLN A 108 -3.73 3.93 11.18
C GLN A 108 -3.73 3.08 9.89
N ALA A 109 -4.90 2.92 9.27
CA ALA A 109 -5.10 2.20 8.02
C ALA A 109 -5.71 3.14 6.98
N ALA A 110 -5.33 2.91 5.72
CA ALA A 110 -5.90 3.57 4.56
C ALA A 110 -6.41 2.50 3.60
N THR A 111 -7.44 2.84 2.83
CA THR A 111 -7.94 1.98 1.74
C THR A 111 -7.81 2.73 0.44
N LEU A 112 -7.27 2.06 -0.57
CA LEU A 112 -7.17 2.56 -1.93
C LEU A 112 -8.13 1.77 -2.81
N GLY A 113 -8.99 2.48 -3.54
CA GLY A 113 -9.94 1.86 -4.46
C GLY A 113 -9.86 2.46 -5.86
N ILE A 114 -9.94 1.59 -6.87
CA ILE A 114 -10.18 1.96 -8.26
C ILE A 114 -11.59 1.54 -8.62
N PHE A 115 -12.39 2.51 -9.08
CA PHE A 115 -13.78 2.32 -9.48
C PHE A 115 -13.87 2.58 -10.98
N ILE A 116 -14.33 1.58 -11.71
CA ILE A 116 -14.42 1.60 -13.17
C ILE A 116 -15.90 1.53 -13.54
N ASP A 117 -16.35 2.45 -14.38
CA ASP A 117 -17.68 2.45 -15.00
C ASP A 117 -17.72 1.40 -16.12
N ALA A 118 -17.84 0.14 -15.71
CA ALA A 118 -17.81 -1.06 -16.54
C ALA A 118 -18.48 -2.22 -15.79
N GLY A 119 -18.81 -3.31 -16.47
CA GLY A 119 -19.46 -4.47 -15.84
C GLY A 119 -20.33 -5.22 -16.82
N SER A 120 -21.08 -6.21 -16.33
CA SER A 120 -21.82 -7.12 -17.22
C SER A 120 -22.93 -6.47 -18.05
N ARG A 121 -23.37 -5.25 -17.74
CA ARG A 121 -24.28 -4.48 -18.61
C ARG A 121 -23.62 -4.09 -19.94
N PHE A 122 -22.31 -3.91 -19.93
CA PHE A 122 -21.54 -3.45 -21.08
C PHE A 122 -20.92 -4.60 -21.89
N GLU A 123 -21.27 -5.85 -21.55
CA GLU A 123 -20.87 -7.03 -22.31
C GLU A 123 -21.72 -7.18 -23.57
N ASP A 124 -21.09 -7.71 -24.62
CA ASP A 124 -21.76 -8.18 -25.83
C ASP A 124 -21.81 -9.72 -25.87
N ASP A 125 -22.41 -10.27 -26.93
CA ASP A 125 -22.58 -11.72 -27.10
C ASP A 125 -21.24 -12.48 -27.14
N ASP A 126 -20.15 -11.82 -27.53
CA ASP A 126 -18.80 -12.41 -27.59
C ASP A 126 -18.04 -12.30 -26.25
N SER A 127 -18.41 -11.33 -25.40
CA SER A 127 -17.73 -11.01 -24.14
C SER A 127 -18.52 -11.40 -22.88
N VAL A 128 -19.54 -12.26 -23.02
CA VAL A 128 -20.38 -12.67 -21.89
C VAL A 128 -19.53 -13.31 -20.77
N GLY A 129 -19.64 -12.77 -19.56
CA GLY A 129 -18.93 -13.27 -18.38
C GLY A 129 -17.48 -12.79 -18.25
N VAL A 130 -16.99 -11.96 -19.18
CA VAL A 130 -15.65 -11.37 -19.08
C VAL A 130 -15.50 -10.53 -17.81
N SER A 131 -16.55 -9.83 -17.38
CA SER A 131 -16.48 -9.00 -16.17
C SER A 131 -16.28 -9.83 -14.91
N HIS A 132 -16.95 -10.99 -14.82
CA HIS A 132 -16.75 -11.95 -13.71
C HIS A 132 -15.37 -12.62 -13.80
N LEU A 133 -14.87 -12.87 -15.00
CA LEU A 133 -13.50 -13.36 -15.19
C LEU A 133 -12.46 -12.31 -14.71
N LEU A 134 -12.65 -11.04 -15.07
CA LEU A 134 -11.78 -9.93 -14.66
C LEU A 134 -11.76 -9.71 -13.14
N GLU A 135 -12.84 -10.04 -12.44
CA GLU A 135 -12.86 -10.06 -10.98
C GLU A 135 -11.84 -11.06 -10.43
N HIS A 136 -11.88 -12.31 -10.89
CA HIS A 136 -10.94 -13.35 -10.45
C HIS A 136 -9.48 -13.09 -10.86
N LEU A 137 -9.28 -12.31 -11.93
CA LEU A 137 -7.96 -12.01 -12.47
C LEU A 137 -7.35 -10.70 -11.92
N GLY A 138 -8.10 -9.91 -11.15
CA GLY A 138 -7.71 -8.56 -10.72
C GLY A 138 -6.33 -8.45 -10.07
N PHE A 139 -5.95 -9.43 -9.25
CA PHE A 139 -4.67 -9.47 -8.52
C PHE A 139 -3.77 -10.65 -8.93
N LYS A 140 -3.89 -11.11 -10.18
CA LYS A 140 -2.99 -12.12 -10.76
C LYS A 140 -1.73 -11.49 -11.34
N SER A 141 -0.92 -12.28 -12.04
CA SER A 141 0.34 -11.80 -12.64
C SER A 141 0.11 -10.63 -13.59
N THR A 142 1.04 -9.68 -13.57
CA THR A 142 1.10 -8.56 -14.52
C THR A 142 2.26 -8.76 -15.50
N THR A 143 2.43 -7.86 -16.46
CA THR A 143 3.58 -7.88 -17.38
C THR A 143 4.92 -7.72 -16.68
N SER A 144 4.93 -7.08 -15.50
CA SER A 144 6.16 -6.74 -14.77
C SER A 144 6.37 -7.58 -13.50
N ARG A 145 5.34 -8.24 -12.97
CA ARG A 145 5.38 -9.01 -11.72
C ARG A 145 4.62 -10.32 -11.83
N SER A 146 5.21 -11.40 -11.31
CA SER A 146 4.52 -12.68 -11.16
C SER A 146 3.45 -12.61 -10.05
N HIS A 147 2.52 -13.56 -10.04
CA HIS A 147 1.49 -13.62 -9.00
C HIS A 147 2.11 -13.83 -7.60
N ALA A 148 3.13 -14.69 -7.48
CA ALA A 148 3.81 -14.94 -6.21
C ALA A 148 4.51 -13.69 -5.67
N GLN A 149 5.13 -12.89 -6.55
CA GLN A 149 5.74 -11.62 -6.17
C GLN A 149 4.69 -10.63 -5.65
N LEU A 150 3.55 -10.51 -6.34
CA LEU A 150 2.46 -9.62 -5.90
C LEU A 150 1.91 -10.01 -4.54
N VAL A 151 1.63 -11.31 -4.33
CA VAL A 151 1.12 -11.80 -3.04
C VAL A 151 2.12 -11.52 -1.92
N HIS A 152 3.41 -11.77 -2.15
CA HIS A 152 4.45 -11.48 -1.17
C HIS A 152 4.53 -9.98 -0.85
N GLU A 153 4.53 -9.10 -1.86
CA GLU A 153 4.55 -7.64 -1.67
C GLU A 153 3.32 -7.14 -0.86
N ILE A 154 2.14 -7.73 -1.08
CA ILE A 154 0.90 -7.38 -0.36
C ILE A 154 0.95 -7.89 1.10
N GLU A 155 1.41 -9.12 1.31
CA GLU A 155 1.50 -9.73 2.64
C GLU A 155 2.59 -9.07 3.49
N ASP A 156 3.71 -8.65 2.89
CA ASP A 156 4.81 -7.98 3.57
C ASP A 156 4.38 -6.65 4.20
N ILE A 157 3.43 -5.94 3.59
CA ILE A 157 2.84 -4.71 4.13
C ILE A 157 1.59 -4.99 5.00
N GLY A 158 1.12 -6.24 5.06
CA GLY A 158 -0.08 -6.64 5.80
C GLY A 158 -1.39 -6.14 5.17
N ALA A 159 -1.41 -5.87 3.86
CA ALA A 159 -2.58 -5.37 3.15
C ALA A 159 -3.53 -6.51 2.74
N LEU A 160 -4.79 -6.16 2.46
CA LEU A 160 -5.81 -7.10 1.99
C LEU A 160 -6.42 -6.58 0.70
N THR A 161 -6.27 -7.34 -0.37
CA THR A 161 -6.85 -7.00 -1.67
C THR A 161 -8.22 -7.62 -1.85
N THR A 162 -9.18 -6.86 -2.36
CA THR A 162 -10.50 -7.35 -2.74
C THR A 162 -10.91 -6.80 -4.10
N SER A 163 -11.66 -7.59 -4.86
CA SER A 163 -12.19 -7.23 -6.17
C SER A 163 -13.67 -7.59 -6.20
N SER A 164 -14.48 -6.78 -6.88
CA SER A 164 -15.90 -7.08 -7.10
C SER A 164 -16.36 -6.56 -8.45
N CYS A 165 -17.21 -7.34 -9.11
CA CYS A 165 -17.86 -6.94 -10.34
C CYS A 165 -19.38 -6.88 -10.18
N GLY A 166 -19.96 -5.72 -10.48
CA GLY A 166 -21.40 -5.53 -10.64
C GLY A 166 -21.83 -5.52 -12.10
N ARG A 167 -23.08 -5.10 -12.34
CA ARG A 167 -23.57 -4.87 -13.70
C ARG A 167 -22.99 -3.60 -14.33
N GLU A 168 -22.73 -2.58 -13.53
CA GLU A 168 -22.34 -1.24 -14.02
C GLU A 168 -21.05 -0.71 -13.39
N GLN A 169 -20.44 -1.49 -12.49
CA GLN A 169 -19.16 -1.11 -11.89
C GLN A 169 -18.25 -2.31 -11.70
N ILE A 170 -16.94 -2.09 -11.86
CA ILE A 170 -15.89 -3.00 -11.40
C ILE A 170 -15.03 -2.26 -10.40
N ILE A 171 -14.77 -2.89 -9.26
CA ILE A 171 -14.06 -2.29 -8.13
C ILE A 171 -12.87 -3.15 -7.76
N TYR A 172 -11.71 -2.52 -7.64
CA TYR A 172 -10.49 -3.13 -7.10
C TYR A 172 -10.02 -2.32 -5.89
N THR A 173 -9.86 -2.95 -4.75
CA THR A 173 -9.53 -2.31 -3.47
C THR A 173 -8.37 -2.99 -2.77
N ILE A 174 -7.54 -2.19 -2.08
CA ILE A 174 -6.41 -2.60 -1.23
C ILE A 174 -6.50 -1.84 0.09
#